data_AF-A0A439K7Y1-F1
#
_entry.id   AF-A0A439K7Y1-F1
#
_cell.length_a   1.000
_cell.length_b   1.000
_cell.length_c   1.000
_cell.angle_alpha   90.00
_cell.angle_beta   90.00
_cell.angle_gamma   90.00
#
_symmetry.space_group_name_H-M   'P 1'
#
loop_
_entity.id
_entity.type
_entity.pdbx_description
1 polymer ?
#
loop_
_entity_poly.entity_id
_entity_poly.type
_entity_poly.pdbx_seq_one_letter_code
_entity_poly.pdbx_strand_id
1 'polypeptide(L)'
;MVTNYQDQIERVSSESLDVFERISKDARSALGEPYSTGPTALASVNTFTSGEAVKALGNVDSANRRALELLAKEPAIARVVARQDDGKIVIYYICRGTASGSPGGDKRFAGRNSLMGRLASLDVGDDFDIRTPGGVQSVEIIEKAILHPHQRQGQWDSRNSILEGEYYGPITVISMLDALAVHIAVGEDSSILDSILAIDEQATNIIEGIRRSVITKMGLRDQPILDRYQDEIFRLPLNSQLLIIGPPGTGKTTTLIRRLGQKVDRIYLDDDERRLTDKSSADNAVDHSHSWLMFTPTDLLKQYLKEAFARENIAAPDQKIATWSSFRQGLARNRFRILKASDGGGPFIMKEGESYVLPDVLNRQTAWYEDFVSWQAGDYWEDLGGAADLLEKNGNSEAALLGRRLREAVAEAPTISLPRALLELVSVSSDVEGLLSSMREETDTALRRRLNTQVNQDRKFLEGLAAFIDGLNTPDDDNDEQDGDEDEDVQTQAPR
;
A
#
# COMPACT_ATOMS: atom_id res chain seq x y z
N MET A 1 -19.19 -46.16 -15.99
CA MET A 1 -20.26 -45.15 -15.90
C MET A 1 -19.65 -43.86 -16.39
N VAL A 2 -19.98 -43.43 -17.61
CA VAL A 2 -19.56 -42.12 -18.11
C VAL A 2 -20.51 -41.13 -17.44
N THR A 3 -20.04 -40.45 -16.40
CA THR A 3 -20.84 -39.43 -15.73
C THR A 3 -21.06 -38.32 -16.75
N ASN A 4 -22.32 -38.06 -17.13
CA ASN A 4 -22.64 -37.05 -18.12
C ASN A 4 -22.47 -35.67 -17.46
N TYR A 5 -21.29 -35.07 -17.60
CA TYR A 5 -20.96 -33.74 -17.06
C TYR A 5 -21.37 -32.61 -18.02
N GLN A 6 -22.00 -32.95 -19.14
CA GLN A 6 -22.24 -32.06 -20.27
C GLN A 6 -23.29 -30.99 -19.94
N ASP A 7 -24.39 -31.40 -19.32
CA ASP A 7 -25.46 -30.50 -18.88
C ASP A 7 -24.94 -29.46 -17.86
N GLN A 8 -24.02 -29.86 -16.98
CA GLN A 8 -23.41 -28.94 -16.01
C GLN A 8 -22.46 -27.96 -16.69
N ILE A 9 -21.62 -28.42 -17.62
CA ILE A 9 -20.70 -27.55 -18.38
C ILE A 9 -21.51 -26.53 -19.19
N GLU A 10 -22.57 -26.95 -19.86
CA GLU A 10 -23.46 -26.07 -20.63
C GLU A 10 -24.10 -25.02 -19.73
N ARG A 11 -24.72 -25.45 -18.63
CA ARG A 11 -25.37 -24.54 -17.68
C ARG A 11 -24.38 -23.50 -17.13
N VAL A 12 -23.22 -23.95 -16.65
CA VAL A 12 -22.22 -23.03 -16.06
C VAL A 12 -21.63 -22.11 -17.13
N SER A 13 -21.39 -22.60 -18.34
CA SER A 13 -20.88 -21.80 -19.45
C SER A 13 -21.89 -20.73 -19.88
N SER A 14 -23.15 -21.10 -20.12
CA SER A 14 -24.20 -20.15 -20.50
C SER A 14 -24.41 -19.08 -19.41
N GLU A 15 -24.59 -19.50 -18.15
CA GLU A 15 -24.77 -18.56 -17.04
C GLU A 15 -23.60 -17.60 -16.87
N SER A 16 -22.36 -18.08 -17.06
CA SER A 16 -21.16 -17.26 -16.89
C SER A 16 -20.99 -16.25 -18.03
N LEU A 17 -21.22 -16.67 -19.27
CA LEU A 17 -21.10 -15.78 -20.44
C LEU A 17 -22.20 -14.71 -20.45
N ASP A 18 -23.43 -15.03 -20.06
CA ASP A 18 -24.52 -14.05 -19.92
C ASP A 18 -24.17 -12.98 -18.86
N VAL A 19 -23.59 -13.41 -17.74
CA VAL A 19 -23.16 -12.50 -16.67
C VAL A 19 -21.97 -11.64 -17.12
N PHE A 20 -21.04 -12.19 -17.92
CA PHE A 20 -19.94 -11.41 -18.49
C PHE A 20 -20.44 -10.29 -19.40
N GLU A 21 -21.40 -10.59 -20.26
CA GLU A 21 -22.01 -9.59 -21.13
C GLU A 21 -22.69 -8.49 -20.32
N ARG A 22 -23.46 -8.86 -19.29
CA ARG A 22 -24.14 -7.91 -18.41
C ARG A 22 -23.15 -7.00 -17.67
N ILE A 23 -22.16 -7.57 -16.98
CA ILE A 23 -21.15 -6.78 -16.25
C ILE A 23 -20.40 -5.85 -17.21
N SER A 24 -19.99 -6.37 -18.36
CA SER A 24 -19.25 -5.56 -19.33
C SER A 24 -20.11 -4.43 -19.90
N LYS A 25 -21.40 -4.66 -20.14
CA LYS A 25 -22.33 -3.65 -20.66
C LYS A 25 -22.60 -2.59 -19.61
N ASP A 26 -22.86 -2.98 -18.37
CA ASP A 26 -23.11 -2.06 -17.25
C ASP A 26 -21.85 -1.20 -17.00
N ALA A 27 -20.66 -1.81 -16.99
CA ALA A 27 -19.39 -1.09 -16.85
C ALA A 27 -19.13 -0.12 -18.01
N ARG A 28 -19.39 -0.53 -19.28
CA ARG A 28 -19.24 0.34 -20.45
C ARG A 28 -20.25 1.49 -20.45
N SER A 29 -21.48 1.25 -19.99
CA SER A 29 -22.50 2.28 -19.83
C SER A 29 -22.05 3.32 -18.80
N ALA A 30 -21.58 2.86 -17.63
CA ALA A 30 -21.08 3.74 -16.57
C ALA A 30 -19.82 4.53 -17.00
N LEU A 31 -18.97 3.98 -17.88
CA LEU A 31 -17.83 4.71 -18.47
C LEU A 31 -18.24 5.79 -19.48
N GLY A 32 -19.41 5.62 -20.10
CA GLY A 32 -20.00 6.56 -21.05
C GLY A 32 -20.77 7.70 -20.40
N GLU A 33 -21.15 7.54 -19.13
CA GLU A 33 -21.74 8.63 -18.35
C GLU A 33 -20.70 9.73 -18.10
N PRO A 34 -21.07 11.02 -18.23
CA PRO A 34 -20.18 12.12 -17.91
C PRO A 34 -19.81 12.08 -16.43
N TYR A 35 -18.60 12.52 -16.10
CA TYR A 35 -18.10 12.69 -14.73
C TYR A 35 -19.22 13.11 -13.78
N SER A 36 -19.56 12.29 -12.78
CA SER A 36 -20.58 12.68 -11.79
C SER A 36 -20.13 13.93 -11.01
N THR A 37 -18.83 14.23 -11.06
CA THR A 37 -18.15 15.38 -10.44
C THR A 37 -17.65 16.40 -11.48
N GLY A 38 -18.34 16.56 -12.61
CA GLY A 38 -18.01 17.59 -13.60
C GLY A 38 -18.11 19.02 -13.05
N PRO A 39 -17.52 20.03 -13.74
CA PRO A 39 -17.53 21.44 -13.32
C PRO A 39 -18.94 22.00 -13.03
N THR A 40 -19.96 21.42 -13.65
CA THR A 40 -21.38 21.76 -13.48
C THR A 40 -21.98 21.26 -12.16
N ALA A 41 -21.49 20.16 -11.58
CA ALA A 41 -21.87 19.69 -10.24
C ALA A 41 -21.15 20.47 -9.12
N LEU A 42 -20.03 21.13 -9.47
CA LEU A 42 -19.22 21.96 -8.57
C LEU A 42 -19.63 23.44 -8.56
N ALA A 43 -20.68 23.82 -9.30
CA ALA A 43 -21.16 25.22 -9.38
C ALA A 43 -21.62 25.81 -8.03
N SER A 44 -21.82 24.97 -7.01
CA SER A 44 -22.17 25.37 -5.63
C SER A 44 -21.00 25.29 -4.63
N VAL A 45 -19.81 24.85 -5.06
CA VAL A 45 -18.66 24.65 -4.17
C VAL A 45 -17.70 25.84 -4.29
N ASN A 46 -17.58 26.63 -3.23
CA ASN A 46 -16.65 27.77 -3.15
C ASN A 46 -15.21 27.29 -3.39
N THR A 47 -14.67 27.59 -4.57
CA THR A 47 -13.38 27.12 -5.09
C THR A 47 -12.17 27.65 -4.32
N PHE A 48 -12.36 28.63 -3.43
CA PHE A 48 -11.28 29.32 -2.71
C PHE A 48 -10.82 28.60 -1.42
N THR A 49 -11.67 27.72 -0.84
CA THR A 49 -11.35 26.97 0.39
C THR A 49 -11.37 25.44 0.21
N SER A 50 -11.67 24.96 -1.00
CA SER A 50 -12.01 23.55 -1.27
C SER A 50 -11.04 22.84 -2.24
N GLY A 51 -9.89 23.44 -2.55
CA GLY A 51 -8.94 22.89 -3.53
C GLY A 51 -8.46 21.46 -3.23
N GLU A 52 -8.33 21.08 -1.96
CA GLU A 52 -8.02 19.70 -1.55
C GLU A 52 -9.19 18.75 -1.73
N ALA A 53 -10.41 19.17 -1.40
CA ALA A 53 -11.62 18.38 -1.60
C ALA A 53 -11.87 18.10 -3.10
N VAL A 54 -11.62 19.08 -3.97
CA VAL A 54 -11.72 18.93 -5.43
C VAL A 54 -10.67 17.94 -5.96
N LYS A 55 -9.43 18.00 -5.46
CA LYS A 55 -8.38 17.02 -5.81
C LYS A 55 -8.74 15.61 -5.32
N ALA A 56 -9.25 15.48 -4.10
CA ALA A 56 -9.69 14.19 -3.55
C ALA A 56 -10.84 13.59 -4.38
N LEU A 57 -11.83 14.39 -4.75
CA LEU A 57 -12.93 13.98 -5.65
C LEU A 57 -12.41 13.53 -7.02
N GLY A 58 -11.48 14.29 -7.62
CA GLY A 58 -10.85 13.90 -8.89
C GLY A 58 -10.08 12.58 -8.79
N ASN A 59 -9.39 12.34 -7.68
CA ASN A 59 -8.69 11.08 -7.43
C ASN A 59 -9.67 9.91 -7.30
N VAL A 60 -10.76 10.08 -6.56
CA VAL A 60 -11.82 9.05 -6.41
C VAL A 60 -12.45 8.72 -7.76
N ASP A 61 -12.80 9.73 -8.55
CA ASP A 61 -13.42 9.52 -9.85
C ASP A 61 -12.48 8.79 -10.83
N SER A 62 -11.20 9.22 -10.89
CA SER A 62 -10.19 8.54 -11.70
C SER A 62 -9.94 7.08 -11.26
N ALA A 63 -10.04 6.77 -9.96
CA ALA A 63 -9.92 5.42 -9.44
C ALA A 63 -11.15 4.58 -9.80
N ASN A 64 -12.35 5.14 -9.67
CA ASN A 64 -13.59 4.47 -10.03
C ASN A 64 -13.64 4.15 -11.54
N ARG A 65 -13.22 5.10 -12.38
CA ARG A 65 -13.14 4.90 -13.83
C ARG A 65 -12.17 3.78 -14.21
N ARG A 66 -10.99 3.73 -13.58
CA ARG A 66 -10.02 2.63 -13.78
C ARG A 66 -10.60 1.27 -13.37
N ALA A 67 -11.35 1.21 -12.27
CA ALA A 67 -12.04 -0.01 -11.86
C ALA A 67 -13.09 -0.46 -12.88
N LEU A 68 -13.88 0.48 -13.43
CA LEU A 68 -14.86 0.19 -14.48
C LEU A 68 -14.21 -0.26 -15.80
N GLU A 69 -13.08 0.34 -16.19
CA GLU A 69 -12.31 -0.10 -17.37
C GLU A 69 -11.80 -1.53 -17.23
N LEU A 70 -11.41 -1.92 -16.01
CA LEU A 70 -11.00 -3.29 -15.71
C LEU A 70 -12.18 -4.26 -15.81
N LEU A 71 -13.32 -3.93 -15.19
CA LEU A 71 -14.54 -4.75 -15.25
C LEU A 71 -15.09 -4.89 -16.69
N ALA A 72 -14.89 -3.88 -17.54
CA ALA A 72 -15.28 -3.94 -18.95
C ALA A 72 -14.41 -4.88 -19.80
N LYS A 73 -13.20 -5.22 -19.33
CA LYS A 73 -12.26 -6.13 -20.02
C LYS A 73 -12.22 -7.52 -19.37
N GLU A 74 -12.35 -7.59 -18.06
CA GLU A 74 -12.29 -8.81 -17.25
C GLU A 74 -13.46 -8.78 -16.24
N PRO A 75 -14.68 -9.19 -16.66
CA PRO A 75 -15.90 -9.01 -15.88
C PRO A 75 -15.93 -9.83 -14.58
N ALA A 76 -15.55 -11.11 -14.63
CA ALA A 76 -15.39 -11.93 -13.42
C ALA A 76 -14.30 -12.99 -13.59
N ILE A 77 -13.64 -13.29 -12.48
CA ILE A 77 -12.50 -14.22 -12.38
C ILE A 77 -12.88 -15.54 -11.72
N ALA A 78 -13.99 -15.57 -10.98
CA ALA A 78 -14.51 -16.78 -10.35
C ALA A 78 -16.04 -16.75 -10.29
N ARG A 79 -16.65 -17.92 -10.28
CA ARG A 79 -18.06 -18.15 -9.92
C ARG A 79 -18.11 -19.20 -8.81
N VAL A 80 -18.77 -18.88 -7.71
CA VAL A 80 -18.91 -19.77 -6.55
C VAL A 80 -20.38 -19.89 -6.20
N VAL A 81 -20.89 -21.10 -6.13
CA VAL A 81 -22.25 -21.41 -5.72
C VAL A 81 -22.22 -21.88 -4.28
N ALA A 82 -22.96 -21.19 -3.43
CA ALA A 82 -23.00 -21.45 -2.01
C ALA A 82 -24.44 -21.80 -1.58
N ARG A 83 -24.58 -22.86 -0.78
CA ARG A 83 -25.82 -23.25 -0.09
C ARG A 83 -25.84 -22.55 1.26
N GLN A 84 -26.94 -21.89 1.58
CA GLN A 84 -27.18 -21.31 2.90
C GLN A 84 -27.88 -22.33 3.80
N ASP A 85 -27.82 -22.12 5.13
CA ASP A 85 -28.48 -22.98 6.13
C ASP A 85 -30.01 -23.13 5.91
N ASP A 86 -30.65 -22.14 5.28
CA ASP A 86 -32.07 -22.15 4.93
C ASP A 86 -32.38 -22.96 3.64
N GLY A 87 -31.36 -23.60 3.06
CA GLY A 87 -31.43 -24.32 1.78
C GLY A 87 -31.40 -23.41 0.55
N LYS A 88 -31.27 -22.09 0.73
CA LYS A 88 -31.21 -21.13 -0.37
C LYS A 88 -29.85 -21.20 -1.07
N ILE A 89 -29.88 -21.23 -2.40
CA ILE A 89 -28.67 -21.23 -3.23
C ILE A 89 -28.38 -19.80 -3.68
N VAL A 90 -27.15 -19.33 -3.43
CA VAL A 90 -26.68 -18.00 -3.84
C VAL A 90 -25.42 -18.16 -4.68
N ILE A 91 -25.36 -17.45 -5.81
CA ILE A 91 -24.22 -17.51 -6.73
C ILE A 91 -23.40 -16.22 -6.60
N TYR A 92 -22.14 -16.36 -6.19
CA TYR A 92 -21.19 -15.28 -6.06
C TYR A 92 -20.27 -15.22 -7.28
N TYR A 93 -20.31 -14.12 -8.01
CA TYR A 93 -19.32 -13.81 -9.04
C TYR A 93 -18.23 -12.92 -8.44
N ILE A 94 -17.00 -13.41 -8.49
CA ILE A 94 -15.84 -12.71 -7.93
C ILE A 94 -15.17 -11.92 -9.04
N CYS A 95 -14.98 -10.64 -8.81
CA CYS A 95 -14.40 -9.66 -9.73
C CYS A 95 -13.11 -9.10 -9.12
N ARG A 96 -12.17 -8.59 -9.94
CA ARG A 96 -10.94 -7.96 -9.40
C ARG A 96 -11.24 -6.71 -8.58
N GLY A 97 -12.13 -5.85 -9.08
CA GLY A 97 -12.71 -4.73 -8.36
C GLY A 97 -14.14 -5.04 -7.91
N THR A 98 -14.68 -4.25 -6.98
CA THR A 98 -16.08 -4.39 -6.57
C THR A 98 -16.98 -3.84 -7.69
N ALA A 99 -17.75 -4.71 -8.34
CA ALA A 99 -18.71 -4.27 -9.34
C ALA A 99 -19.92 -3.58 -8.67
N SER A 100 -20.36 -2.47 -9.24
CA SER A 100 -21.57 -1.76 -8.80
C SER A 100 -22.82 -2.48 -9.33
N GLY A 101 -23.80 -2.71 -8.45
CA GLY A 101 -25.08 -3.32 -8.80
C GLY A 101 -25.20 -4.79 -8.39
N SER A 102 -26.30 -5.41 -8.82
CA SER A 102 -26.55 -6.84 -8.63
C SER A 102 -26.74 -7.51 -10.01
N PRO A 103 -26.16 -8.70 -10.23
CA PRO A 103 -26.39 -9.49 -11.45
C PRO A 103 -27.86 -9.94 -11.62
N GLY A 104 -28.71 -9.70 -10.62
CA GLY A 104 -30.14 -10.03 -10.62
C GLY A 104 -30.42 -11.44 -10.07
N GLY A 105 -31.61 -11.62 -9.51
CA GLY A 105 -32.01 -12.86 -8.84
C GLY A 105 -31.17 -13.12 -7.58
N ASP A 106 -30.83 -14.38 -7.34
CA ASP A 106 -29.99 -14.82 -6.21
C ASP A 106 -28.48 -14.79 -6.52
N LYS A 107 -28.07 -13.95 -7.47
CA LYS A 107 -26.65 -13.75 -7.85
C LYS A 107 -26.10 -12.49 -7.16
N ARG A 108 -24.85 -12.51 -6.73
CA ARG A 108 -24.16 -11.38 -6.07
C ARG A 108 -22.77 -11.16 -6.65
N PHE A 109 -22.31 -9.91 -6.64
CA PHE A 109 -20.92 -9.56 -6.95
C PHE A 109 -20.09 -9.43 -5.68
N ALA A 110 -18.83 -9.85 -5.76
CA ALA A 110 -17.85 -9.67 -4.70
C ALA A 110 -16.51 -9.24 -5.30
N GLY A 111 -15.90 -8.21 -4.72
CA GLY A 111 -14.51 -7.90 -5.02
C GLY A 111 -13.59 -8.98 -4.43
N ARG A 112 -12.53 -9.35 -5.13
CA ARG A 112 -11.54 -10.34 -4.68
C ARG A 112 -10.96 -10.02 -3.29
N ASN A 113 -10.75 -8.73 -3.01
CA ASN A 113 -10.18 -8.27 -1.74
C ASN A 113 -11.23 -8.19 -0.61
N SER A 114 -12.52 -8.38 -0.91
CA SER A 114 -13.58 -8.39 0.11
C SER A 114 -13.59 -9.70 0.90
N LEU A 115 -14.32 -9.73 2.02
CA LEU A 115 -14.57 -10.97 2.77
C LEU A 115 -15.25 -12.04 1.90
N MET A 116 -16.19 -11.63 1.04
CA MET A 116 -16.88 -12.54 0.12
C MET A 116 -15.95 -13.06 -0.99
N GLY A 117 -14.88 -12.32 -1.29
CA GLY A 117 -13.79 -12.76 -2.15
C GLY A 117 -13.10 -14.06 -1.70
N ARG A 118 -13.16 -14.37 -0.39
CA ARG A 118 -12.58 -15.59 0.20
C ARG A 118 -13.23 -16.86 -0.33
N LEU A 119 -14.49 -16.79 -0.74
CA LEU A 119 -15.22 -17.96 -1.23
C LEU A 119 -14.54 -18.61 -2.45
N ALA A 120 -13.76 -17.85 -3.24
CA ALA A 120 -13.04 -18.41 -4.38
C ALA A 120 -11.78 -19.22 -4.01
N SER A 121 -11.20 -19.01 -2.83
CA SER A 121 -9.99 -19.73 -2.39
C SER A 121 -10.31 -21.05 -1.66
N LEU A 122 -11.57 -21.24 -1.29
CA LEU A 122 -12.07 -22.44 -0.60
C LEU A 122 -12.41 -23.56 -1.60
N ASP A 123 -12.45 -24.80 -1.11
CA ASP A 123 -12.75 -25.97 -1.92
C ASP A 123 -14.23 -26.34 -1.88
N VAL A 124 -14.68 -27.14 -2.86
CA VAL A 124 -16.07 -27.62 -2.88
C VAL A 124 -16.28 -28.57 -1.71
N GLY A 125 -17.35 -28.35 -0.94
CA GLY A 125 -17.64 -29.03 0.33
C GLY A 125 -17.08 -28.34 1.58
N ASP A 126 -16.34 -27.24 1.45
CA ASP A 126 -15.96 -26.42 2.60
C ASP A 126 -17.15 -25.56 3.09
N ASP A 127 -17.28 -25.45 4.41
CA ASP A 127 -18.20 -24.54 5.09
C ASP A 127 -17.52 -23.20 5.44
N PHE A 128 -18.26 -22.11 5.33
CA PHE A 128 -17.77 -20.77 5.63
C PHE A 128 -18.81 -19.88 6.32
N ASP A 129 -18.39 -19.27 7.43
CA ASP A 129 -19.23 -18.35 8.20
C ASP A 129 -19.15 -16.93 7.67
N ILE A 130 -20.26 -16.43 7.13
CA ILE A 130 -20.41 -15.06 6.66
C ILE A 130 -21.04 -14.22 7.76
N ARG A 131 -20.30 -13.23 8.26
CA ARG A 131 -20.87 -12.20 9.15
C ARG A 131 -21.65 -11.18 8.32
N THR A 132 -22.97 -11.23 8.41
CA THR A 132 -23.87 -10.22 7.85
C THR A 132 -24.37 -9.29 8.96
N PRO A 133 -24.91 -8.10 8.62
CA PRO A 133 -25.59 -7.25 9.61
C PRO A 133 -26.74 -7.96 10.35
N GLY A 134 -27.29 -9.04 9.78
CA GLY A 134 -28.34 -9.87 10.37
C GLY A 134 -27.85 -11.03 11.23
N GLY A 135 -26.53 -11.21 11.40
CA GLY A 135 -25.93 -12.31 12.16
C GLY A 135 -24.90 -13.11 11.36
N VAL A 136 -24.39 -14.18 11.98
CA VAL A 136 -23.52 -15.15 11.32
C VAL A 136 -24.39 -16.08 10.47
N GLN A 137 -24.07 -16.18 9.19
CA GLN A 137 -24.72 -17.06 8.23
C GLN A 137 -23.69 -18.05 7.71
N SER A 138 -23.87 -19.33 7.99
CA SER A 138 -23.02 -20.40 7.47
C SER A 138 -23.41 -20.70 6.03
N VAL A 139 -22.40 -20.91 5.18
CA VAL A 139 -22.59 -21.32 3.78
C VAL A 139 -21.67 -22.48 3.40
N GLU A 140 -22.20 -23.44 2.66
CA GLU A 140 -21.48 -24.59 2.11
C GLU A 140 -21.20 -24.34 0.62
N ILE A 141 -19.99 -24.60 0.15
CA ILE A 141 -19.64 -24.42 -1.27
C ILE A 141 -20.00 -25.67 -2.08
N ILE A 142 -20.93 -25.54 -3.03
CA ILE A 142 -21.42 -26.67 -3.84
C ILE A 142 -20.74 -26.75 -5.21
N GLU A 143 -20.41 -25.60 -5.81
CA GLU A 143 -19.88 -25.53 -7.17
C GLU A 143 -18.96 -24.31 -7.32
N LYS A 144 -17.82 -24.52 -7.97
CA LYS A 144 -16.76 -23.54 -8.17
C LYS A 144 -16.32 -23.55 -9.63
N ALA A 145 -16.19 -22.37 -10.22
CA ALA A 145 -15.59 -22.17 -11.53
C ALA A 145 -14.51 -21.09 -11.47
N ILE A 146 -13.29 -21.43 -11.89
CA ILE A 146 -12.21 -20.47 -12.12
C ILE A 146 -12.31 -20.03 -13.58
N LEU A 147 -12.46 -18.72 -13.80
CA LEU A 147 -12.81 -18.15 -15.08
C LEU A 147 -11.68 -17.29 -15.64
N HIS A 148 -11.50 -17.35 -16.95
CA HIS A 148 -10.52 -16.55 -17.69
C HIS A 148 -11.21 -15.89 -18.88
N PRO A 149 -11.94 -14.78 -18.65
CA PRO A 149 -12.74 -14.14 -19.68
C PRO A 149 -11.85 -13.56 -20.79
N HIS A 150 -12.27 -13.74 -22.03
CA HIS A 150 -11.62 -13.24 -23.22
C HIS A 150 -12.68 -12.86 -24.26
N GLN A 151 -12.53 -11.73 -24.92
CA GLN A 151 -13.49 -11.32 -25.96
C GLN A 151 -13.01 -11.83 -27.34
N ARG A 152 -13.85 -12.59 -28.04
CA ARG A 152 -13.59 -13.12 -29.40
C ARG A 152 -14.69 -12.63 -30.34
N GLN A 153 -14.33 -11.84 -31.36
CA GLN A 153 -15.26 -11.35 -32.40
C GLN A 153 -16.54 -10.67 -31.85
N GLY A 154 -16.43 -9.98 -30.70
CA GLY A 154 -17.56 -9.31 -30.05
C GLY A 154 -18.31 -10.15 -29.01
N GLN A 155 -18.15 -11.48 -29.02
CA GLN A 155 -18.72 -12.39 -28.03
C GLN A 155 -17.75 -12.67 -26.88
N TRP A 156 -18.29 -12.98 -25.70
CA TRP A 156 -17.51 -13.40 -24.55
C TRP A 156 -17.21 -14.90 -24.63
N ASP A 157 -15.96 -15.25 -24.33
CA ASP A 157 -15.49 -16.62 -24.16
C ASP A 157 -14.72 -16.69 -22.83
N SER A 158 -14.59 -17.89 -22.27
CA SER A 158 -13.73 -18.13 -21.11
C SER A 158 -12.82 -19.31 -21.41
N ARG A 159 -11.50 -19.09 -21.30
CA ARG A 159 -10.50 -20.03 -21.81
C ARG A 159 -9.70 -20.76 -20.75
N ASN A 160 -9.57 -22.07 -20.87
CA ASN A 160 -8.93 -22.94 -19.87
C ASN A 160 -9.55 -22.76 -18.48
N SER A 161 -10.88 -22.60 -18.44
CA SER A 161 -11.63 -22.45 -17.20
C SER A 161 -11.71 -23.80 -16.47
N ILE A 162 -11.63 -23.77 -15.15
CA ILE A 162 -11.68 -24.99 -14.32
C ILE A 162 -13.04 -25.03 -13.63
N LEU A 163 -13.76 -26.12 -13.77
CA LEU A 163 -15.09 -26.36 -13.21
C LEU A 163 -15.01 -27.51 -12.21
N GLU A 164 -15.60 -27.31 -11.04
CA GLU A 164 -15.65 -28.26 -9.94
C GLU A 164 -17.01 -28.14 -9.26
N GLY A 165 -17.65 -29.26 -8.92
CA GLY A 165 -18.92 -29.30 -8.23
C GLY A 165 -19.06 -30.55 -7.37
N GLU A 166 -20.08 -30.58 -6.52
CA GLU A 166 -20.33 -31.66 -5.55
C GLU A 166 -20.38 -33.05 -6.21
N TYR A 167 -20.89 -33.12 -7.44
CA TYR A 167 -21.10 -34.36 -8.19
C TYR A 167 -20.16 -34.50 -9.40
N TYR A 168 -19.24 -33.55 -9.64
CA TYR A 168 -18.40 -33.55 -10.83
C TYR A 168 -17.11 -32.74 -10.69
N GLY A 169 -16.09 -33.06 -11.48
CA GLY A 169 -14.85 -32.28 -11.53
C GLY A 169 -13.72 -32.85 -10.68
N PRO A 170 -12.54 -32.20 -10.73
CA PRO A 170 -12.23 -30.99 -11.51
C PRO A 170 -12.12 -31.27 -13.01
N ILE A 171 -12.72 -30.42 -13.85
CA ILE A 171 -12.69 -30.47 -15.32
C ILE A 171 -12.15 -29.16 -15.87
N THR A 172 -11.27 -29.21 -16.85
CA THR A 172 -10.81 -28.04 -17.59
C THR A 172 -11.56 -27.91 -18.91
N VAL A 173 -12.16 -26.74 -19.17
CA VAL A 173 -12.81 -26.39 -20.43
C VAL A 173 -11.92 -25.40 -21.19
N ILE A 174 -11.47 -25.77 -22.40
CA ILE A 174 -10.54 -24.95 -23.19
C ILE A 174 -11.23 -23.68 -23.69
N SER A 175 -12.47 -23.77 -24.16
CA SER A 175 -13.35 -22.65 -24.51
C SER A 175 -14.79 -22.95 -24.13
N MET A 176 -15.37 -22.09 -23.29
CA MET A 176 -16.79 -22.17 -22.92
C MET A 176 -17.70 -21.87 -24.11
N LEU A 177 -17.29 -20.97 -25.01
CA LEU A 177 -18.07 -20.65 -26.21
C LEU A 177 -18.11 -21.83 -27.19
N ASP A 178 -16.96 -22.47 -27.44
CA ASP A 178 -16.90 -23.64 -28.31
C ASP A 178 -17.66 -24.83 -27.68
N ALA A 179 -17.67 -24.95 -26.34
CA ALA A 179 -18.45 -25.99 -25.63
C ALA A 179 -19.97 -25.86 -25.88
N LEU A 180 -20.48 -24.62 -25.94
CA LEU A 180 -21.89 -24.34 -26.24
C LEU A 180 -22.21 -24.53 -27.73
N ALA A 181 -21.29 -24.14 -28.62
CA ALA A 181 -21.49 -24.23 -30.07
C ALA A 181 -21.68 -25.69 -30.54
N VAL A 182 -20.94 -26.64 -29.94
CA VAL A 182 -21.07 -28.04 -30.30
C VAL A 182 -22.44 -28.62 -29.92
N HIS A 183 -23.05 -28.19 -28.81
CA HIS A 183 -24.38 -28.68 -28.42
C HIS A 183 -25.46 -28.25 -29.43
N ILE A 184 -25.37 -27.01 -29.95
CA ILE A 184 -26.27 -26.49 -30.99
C ILE A 184 -26.16 -27.32 -32.27
N ALA A 185 -24.96 -27.79 -32.62
CA ALA A 185 -24.73 -28.59 -33.83
C ALA A 185 -25.29 -30.03 -33.74
N VAL A 186 -25.53 -30.56 -32.54
CA VAL A 186 -26.03 -31.94 -32.31
C VAL A 186 -27.57 -32.00 -32.21
N GLY A 187 -28.27 -30.88 -32.41
CA GLY A 187 -29.74 -30.81 -32.43
C GLY A 187 -30.42 -31.75 -33.45
N GLU A 188 -31.75 -31.90 -33.32
CA GLU A 188 -32.59 -32.95 -33.95
C GLU A 188 -32.46 -33.15 -35.48
N ASP A 189 -31.83 -32.22 -36.21
CA ASP A 189 -31.63 -32.29 -37.67
C ASP A 189 -30.17 -32.56 -38.12
N SER A 190 -29.27 -32.94 -37.21
CA SER A 190 -27.84 -33.12 -37.52
C SER A 190 -27.51 -34.40 -38.30
N SER A 191 -26.65 -34.29 -39.33
CA SER A 191 -26.12 -35.44 -40.08
C SER A 191 -25.23 -36.30 -39.17
N ILE A 192 -25.18 -37.61 -39.41
CA ILE A 192 -24.32 -38.56 -38.67
C ILE A 192 -22.84 -38.15 -38.73
N LEU A 193 -22.41 -37.48 -39.80
CA LEU A 193 -21.04 -36.96 -39.92
C LEU A 193 -20.81 -35.72 -39.04
N ASP A 194 -21.81 -34.85 -38.92
CA ASP A 194 -21.72 -33.64 -38.10
C ASP A 194 -21.72 -33.99 -36.61
N SER A 195 -22.46 -35.03 -36.20
CA SER A 195 -22.42 -35.53 -34.83
C SER A 195 -21.08 -36.18 -34.48
N ILE A 196 -20.42 -36.89 -35.40
CA ILE A 196 -19.09 -37.46 -35.17
C ILE A 196 -18.02 -36.36 -35.03
N LEU A 197 -18.06 -35.33 -35.89
CA LEU A 197 -17.14 -34.19 -35.80
C LEU A 197 -17.36 -33.37 -34.52
N ALA A 198 -18.62 -33.15 -34.16
CA ALA A 198 -19.01 -32.52 -32.90
C ALA A 198 -18.44 -33.28 -31.68
N ILE A 199 -18.55 -34.61 -31.66
CA ILE A 199 -18.01 -35.43 -30.56
C ILE A 199 -16.48 -35.31 -30.46
N ASP A 200 -15.76 -35.28 -31.58
CA ASP A 200 -14.29 -35.15 -31.60
C ASP A 200 -13.84 -33.74 -31.18
N GLU A 201 -14.54 -32.70 -31.63
CA GLU A 201 -14.32 -31.32 -31.17
C GLU A 201 -14.63 -31.14 -29.67
N GLN A 202 -15.65 -31.83 -29.14
CA GLN A 202 -15.95 -31.85 -27.70
C GLN A 202 -14.86 -32.56 -26.88
N ALA A 203 -14.40 -33.73 -27.33
CA ALA A 203 -13.36 -34.49 -26.64
C ALA A 203 -12.03 -33.73 -26.60
N THR A 204 -11.78 -32.86 -27.57
CA THR A 204 -10.60 -31.98 -27.56
C THR A 204 -10.78 -30.74 -26.69
N ASN A 205 -12.01 -30.22 -26.55
CA ASN A 205 -12.31 -29.03 -25.76
C ASN A 205 -12.45 -29.29 -24.24
N ILE A 206 -12.83 -30.49 -23.84
CA ILE A 206 -13.03 -30.88 -22.43
C ILE A 206 -11.89 -31.80 -21.98
N ILE A 207 -11.18 -31.41 -20.94
CA ILE A 207 -10.09 -32.19 -20.35
C ILE A 207 -10.46 -32.56 -18.91
N GLU A 208 -10.47 -33.86 -18.59
CA GLU A 208 -10.59 -34.31 -17.21
C GLU A 208 -9.35 -33.94 -16.40
N GLY A 209 -9.55 -33.31 -15.24
CA GLY A 209 -8.47 -32.79 -14.39
C GLY A 209 -8.09 -31.35 -14.67
N ILE A 210 -7.02 -30.90 -14.00
CA ILE A 210 -6.53 -29.52 -14.05
C ILE A 210 -5.37 -29.40 -15.04
N ARG A 211 -5.57 -28.66 -16.12
CA ARG A 211 -4.47 -28.31 -17.03
C ARG A 211 -3.62 -27.19 -16.44
N ARG A 212 -2.35 -27.48 -16.13
CA ARG A 212 -1.40 -26.43 -15.75
C ARG A 212 -1.01 -25.61 -16.99
N SER A 213 -1.16 -24.29 -16.91
CA SER A 213 -0.74 -23.39 -17.99
C SER A 213 0.79 -23.37 -18.14
N VAL A 214 1.26 -23.42 -19.39
CA VAL A 214 2.69 -23.39 -19.75
C VAL A 214 3.21 -21.95 -19.61
N ILE A 215 4.41 -21.79 -19.03
CA ILE A 215 5.07 -20.50 -18.81
C ILE A 215 5.49 -19.91 -20.16
N THR A 216 4.81 -18.84 -20.61
CA THR A 216 5.11 -18.18 -21.89
C THR A 216 5.90 -16.89 -21.76
N LYS A 217 6.02 -16.30 -20.56
CA LYS A 217 6.77 -15.06 -20.30
C LYS A 217 7.56 -15.12 -19.00
N MET A 218 8.78 -14.56 -19.00
CA MET A 218 9.60 -14.30 -17.81
C MET A 218 9.04 -13.11 -17.02
N GLY A 219 7.94 -13.31 -16.30
CA GLY A 219 7.31 -12.29 -15.45
C GLY A 219 6.50 -12.91 -14.31
N LEU A 220 6.16 -12.11 -13.29
CA LEU A 220 5.37 -12.57 -12.15
C LEU A 220 3.98 -13.04 -12.63
N ARG A 221 3.65 -14.31 -12.36
CA ARG A 221 2.39 -14.96 -12.77
C ARG A 221 1.20 -14.11 -12.30
N ASP A 222 0.30 -13.80 -13.22
CA ASP A 222 -1.02 -13.29 -12.85
C ASP A 222 -1.90 -14.49 -12.49
N GLN A 223 -2.15 -14.67 -11.20
CA GLN A 223 -2.93 -15.77 -10.66
C GLN A 223 -4.15 -15.20 -9.95
N PRO A 224 -5.29 -14.94 -10.62
CA PRO A 224 -6.38 -14.13 -10.08
C PRO A 224 -6.87 -14.59 -8.70
N ILE A 225 -6.91 -15.89 -8.45
CA ILE A 225 -7.35 -16.52 -7.21
C ILE A 225 -6.15 -17.23 -6.56
N LEU A 226 -5.89 -16.91 -5.29
CA LEU A 226 -4.87 -17.58 -4.49
C LEU A 226 -5.41 -18.91 -3.96
N ASP A 227 -4.53 -19.86 -3.66
CA ASP A 227 -4.94 -21.06 -2.92
C ASP A 227 -5.34 -20.70 -1.48
N ARG A 228 -6.00 -21.64 -0.80
CA ARG A 228 -6.47 -21.49 0.59
C ARG A 228 -5.40 -20.97 1.55
N TYR A 229 -4.19 -21.55 1.53
CA TYR A 229 -3.11 -21.17 2.45
C TYR A 229 -2.58 -19.77 2.14
N GLN A 230 -2.41 -19.46 0.86
CA GLN A 230 -2.00 -18.13 0.42
C GLN A 230 -3.06 -17.07 0.75
N ASP A 231 -4.35 -17.39 0.63
CA ASP A 231 -5.46 -16.49 0.98
C ASP A 231 -5.58 -16.26 2.50
N GLU A 232 -5.30 -17.28 3.31
CA GLU A 232 -5.19 -17.12 4.77
C GLU A 232 -4.05 -16.15 5.13
N ILE A 233 -2.86 -16.35 4.56
CA ILE A 233 -1.72 -15.42 4.74
C ILE A 233 -2.07 -14.02 4.24
N PHE A 234 -2.78 -13.90 3.13
CA PHE A 234 -3.23 -12.62 2.57
C PHE A 234 -4.14 -11.84 3.53
N ARG A 235 -4.99 -12.53 4.32
CA ARG A 235 -6.01 -11.89 5.17
C ARG A 235 -5.59 -11.64 6.62
N LEU A 236 -4.44 -12.13 7.06
CA LEU A 236 -4.00 -11.92 8.45
C LEU A 236 -3.94 -10.42 8.83
N PRO A 237 -4.21 -10.09 10.10
CA PRO A 237 -4.26 -8.71 10.56
C PRO A 237 -2.96 -7.91 10.38
N LEU A 238 -3.05 -6.58 10.35
CA LEU A 238 -1.91 -5.65 10.26
C LEU A 238 -0.90 -5.85 11.39
N ASN A 239 -1.34 -6.19 12.60
CA ASN A 239 -0.50 -6.38 13.79
C ASN A 239 0.19 -7.76 13.84
N SER A 240 0.31 -8.47 12.72
CA SER A 240 0.98 -9.78 12.64
C SER A 240 2.39 -9.68 12.05
N GLN A 241 3.34 -10.41 12.64
CA GLN A 241 4.69 -10.61 12.09
C GLN A 241 4.73 -11.94 11.34
N LEU A 242 5.27 -11.95 10.12
CA LEU A 242 5.16 -13.11 9.24
C LEU A 242 6.45 -13.44 8.51
N LEU A 243 6.74 -14.73 8.47
CA LEU A 243 7.84 -15.31 7.72
C LEU A 243 7.28 -16.32 6.71
N ILE A 244 7.34 -15.98 5.43
CA ILE A 244 6.82 -16.82 4.33
C ILE A 244 7.98 -17.60 3.71
N ILE A 245 8.09 -18.88 4.07
CA ILE A 245 9.09 -19.80 3.51
C ILE A 245 8.41 -20.73 2.51
N GLY A 246 9.04 -20.97 1.37
CA GLY A 246 8.53 -21.95 0.41
C GLY A 246 9.42 -22.13 -0.82
N PRO A 247 9.29 -23.25 -1.54
CA PRO A 247 10.03 -23.52 -2.78
C PRO A 247 9.95 -22.37 -3.81
N PRO A 248 10.91 -22.28 -4.76
CA PRO A 248 10.80 -21.33 -5.87
C PRO A 248 9.48 -21.58 -6.65
N GLY A 249 8.82 -20.50 -7.05
CA GLY A 249 7.56 -20.58 -7.83
C GLY A 249 6.27 -20.71 -7.01
N THR A 250 6.32 -20.83 -5.68
CA THR A 250 5.10 -20.93 -4.82
C THR A 250 4.36 -19.61 -4.59
N GLY A 251 4.57 -18.59 -5.42
CA GLY A 251 3.79 -17.34 -5.35
C GLY A 251 4.07 -16.42 -4.15
N LYS A 252 5.11 -16.65 -3.34
CA LYS A 252 5.44 -15.84 -2.13
C LYS A 252 5.36 -14.32 -2.35
N THR A 253 6.06 -13.84 -3.38
CA THR A 253 6.08 -12.41 -3.73
C THR A 253 4.69 -11.93 -4.16
N THR A 254 3.95 -12.75 -4.90
CA THR A 254 2.57 -12.46 -5.30
C THR A 254 1.65 -12.34 -4.08
N THR A 255 1.74 -13.26 -3.12
CA THR A 255 0.97 -13.20 -1.87
C THR A 255 1.28 -11.93 -1.08
N LEU A 256 2.55 -11.54 -0.99
CA LEU A 256 2.97 -10.33 -0.27
C LEU A 256 2.47 -9.04 -0.93
N ILE A 257 2.61 -8.91 -2.26
CA ILE A 257 2.11 -7.75 -3.01
C ILE A 257 0.60 -7.63 -2.86
N ARG A 258 -0.11 -8.76 -2.95
CA ARG A 258 -1.57 -8.77 -2.77
C ARG A 258 -1.97 -8.33 -1.39
N ARG A 259 -1.34 -8.90 -0.36
CA ARG A 259 -1.61 -8.52 1.03
C ARG A 259 -1.44 -7.02 1.21
N LEU A 260 -0.34 -6.47 0.70
CA LEU A 260 -0.10 -5.03 0.78
C LEU A 260 -1.22 -4.25 0.07
N GLY A 261 -1.64 -4.66 -1.13
CA GLY A 261 -2.74 -4.02 -1.85
C GLY A 261 -4.07 -4.01 -1.11
N GLN A 262 -4.42 -5.08 -0.39
CA GLN A 262 -5.62 -5.12 0.44
C GLN A 262 -5.47 -4.24 1.68
N LYS A 263 -4.33 -4.34 2.38
CA LYS A 263 -4.13 -3.71 3.69
C LYS A 263 -3.79 -2.22 3.62
N VAL A 264 -3.38 -1.72 2.46
CA VAL A 264 -3.23 -0.29 2.17
C VAL A 264 -4.58 0.42 2.09
N ASP A 265 -5.63 -0.29 1.66
CA ASP A 265 -6.96 0.28 1.49
C ASP A 265 -7.80 0.09 2.76
N ARG A 266 -8.15 1.21 3.40
CA ARG A 266 -8.92 1.27 4.66
C ARG A 266 -10.28 0.56 4.56
N ILE A 267 -10.86 0.44 3.37
CA ILE A 267 -12.17 -0.21 3.17
C ILE A 267 -12.11 -1.68 3.58
N TYR A 268 -10.99 -2.36 3.35
CA TYR A 268 -10.84 -3.79 3.63
C TYR A 268 -10.25 -4.11 5.00
N LEU A 269 -9.96 -3.09 5.81
CA LEU A 269 -9.48 -3.25 7.18
C LEU A 269 -10.64 -3.63 8.11
N ASP A 270 -10.35 -4.51 9.07
CA ASP A 270 -11.26 -4.80 10.17
C ASP A 270 -11.35 -3.64 11.17
N ASP A 271 -12.28 -3.71 12.12
CA ASP A 271 -12.53 -2.62 13.07
C ASP A 271 -11.34 -2.34 14.00
N ASP A 272 -10.56 -3.37 14.35
CA ASP A 272 -9.38 -3.21 15.21
C ASP A 272 -8.19 -2.64 14.42
N GLU A 273 -8.02 -3.05 13.17
CA GLU A 273 -7.08 -2.48 12.21
C GLU A 273 -7.38 -1.01 11.94
N ARG A 274 -8.64 -0.65 11.72
CA ARG A 274 -9.07 0.75 11.54
C ARG A 274 -8.72 1.60 12.76
N ARG A 275 -8.92 1.07 13.97
CA ARG A 275 -8.50 1.78 15.20
C ARG A 275 -7.00 2.00 15.27
N LEU A 276 -6.18 1.06 14.78
CA LEU A 276 -4.72 1.23 14.72
C LEU A 276 -4.30 2.30 13.70
N THR A 277 -4.96 2.34 12.53
CA THR A 277 -4.68 3.37 11.53
C THR A 277 -5.14 4.75 11.99
N ASP A 278 -6.34 4.84 12.58
CA ASP A 278 -6.93 6.12 13.00
C ASP A 278 -6.18 6.74 14.19
N LYS A 279 -5.62 5.92 15.10
CA LYS A 279 -4.71 6.39 16.18
C LYS A 279 -3.43 7.01 15.65
N SER A 280 -2.99 6.58 14.47
CA SER A 280 -1.76 7.06 13.85
C SER A 280 -1.96 8.38 13.11
N SER A 281 -3.21 8.74 12.77
CA SER A 281 -3.59 9.94 12.00
C SER A 281 -3.62 11.26 12.79
N ALA A 282 -2.75 11.44 13.79
CA ALA A 282 -2.55 12.76 14.41
C ALA A 282 -2.12 13.78 13.32
N ASP A 283 -2.43 15.07 13.51
CA ASP A 283 -2.46 16.16 12.50
C ASP A 283 -1.24 16.34 11.55
N ASN A 284 -0.16 15.57 11.69
CA ASN A 284 1.02 15.57 10.82
C ASN A 284 1.50 14.17 10.37
N ALA A 285 0.68 13.12 10.54
CA ALA A 285 1.06 11.77 10.19
C ALA A 285 0.90 11.47 8.70
N VAL A 286 1.75 10.57 8.19
CA VAL A 286 1.65 10.07 6.81
C VAL A 286 0.35 9.30 6.65
N ASP A 287 -0.42 9.60 5.59
CA ASP A 287 -1.64 8.85 5.26
C ASP A 287 -1.37 7.34 5.22
N HIS A 288 -2.30 6.56 5.78
CA HIS A 288 -2.18 5.09 5.88
C HIS A 288 -1.92 4.45 4.52
N SER A 289 -2.53 4.98 3.46
CA SER A 289 -2.34 4.49 2.09
C SER A 289 -0.87 4.55 1.63
N HIS A 290 -0.08 5.42 2.27
CA HIS A 290 1.33 5.62 2.02
C HIS A 290 2.22 5.11 3.17
N SER A 291 1.67 4.52 4.23
CA SER A 291 2.41 4.05 5.41
C SER A 291 2.99 2.63 5.22
N TRP A 292 3.79 2.43 4.16
CA TRP A 292 4.44 1.16 3.89
C TRP A 292 5.82 1.33 3.24
N LEU A 293 6.68 0.32 3.37
CA LEU A 293 8.00 0.23 2.75
C LEU A 293 8.27 -1.22 2.35
N MET A 294 8.91 -1.42 1.20
CA MET A 294 9.32 -2.74 0.73
C MET A 294 10.79 -2.73 0.33
N PHE A 295 11.56 -3.65 0.92
CA PHE A 295 12.94 -3.88 0.53
C PHE A 295 13.06 -5.06 -0.43
N THR A 296 13.85 -4.86 -1.49
CA THR A 296 14.20 -5.89 -2.46
C THR A 296 15.72 -6.12 -2.46
N PRO A 297 16.20 -7.35 -2.70
CA PRO A 297 17.63 -7.63 -2.80
C PRO A 297 18.31 -6.93 -3.99
N THR A 298 17.61 -6.70 -5.11
CA THR A 298 18.19 -6.11 -6.32
C THR A 298 17.29 -5.06 -6.96
N ASP A 299 17.89 -4.10 -7.67
CA ASP A 299 17.16 -3.07 -8.42
C ASP A 299 16.44 -3.61 -9.65
N LEU A 300 16.92 -4.71 -10.24
CA LEU A 300 16.21 -5.40 -11.30
C LEU A 300 14.86 -5.95 -10.80
N LEU A 301 14.85 -6.59 -9.63
CA LEU A 301 13.62 -7.06 -9.02
C LEU A 301 12.70 -5.89 -8.61
N LYS A 302 13.25 -4.73 -8.23
CA LYS A 302 12.45 -3.50 -8.02
C LYS A 302 11.63 -3.13 -9.25
N GLN A 303 12.19 -3.22 -10.46
CA GLN A 303 11.44 -2.93 -11.69
C GLN A 303 10.28 -3.91 -11.91
N TYR A 304 10.53 -5.22 -11.76
CA TYR A 304 9.48 -6.24 -11.85
C TYR A 304 8.39 -6.06 -10.79
N LEU A 305 8.76 -5.66 -9.57
CA LEU A 305 7.80 -5.37 -8.52
C LEU A 305 6.91 -4.19 -8.89
N LYS A 306 7.47 -3.09 -9.42
CA LYS A 306 6.67 -1.92 -9.84
C LYS A 306 5.58 -2.30 -10.85
N GLU A 307 5.90 -3.15 -11.83
CA GLU A 307 4.91 -3.64 -12.79
C GLU A 307 3.82 -4.50 -12.13
N ALA A 308 4.18 -5.29 -11.11
CA ALA A 308 3.22 -6.08 -10.35
C ALA A 308 2.33 -5.20 -9.45
N PHE A 309 2.88 -4.16 -8.82
CA PHE A 309 2.13 -3.17 -8.05
C PHE A 309 1.16 -2.37 -8.92
N ALA A 310 1.61 -1.94 -10.11
CA ALA A 310 0.76 -1.24 -11.07
C ALA A 310 -0.43 -2.11 -11.53
N ARG A 311 -0.21 -3.41 -11.74
CA ARG A 311 -1.27 -4.38 -12.06
C ARG A 311 -2.29 -4.54 -10.93
N GLU A 312 -1.85 -4.43 -9.69
CA GLU A 312 -2.73 -4.50 -8.51
C GLU A 312 -3.29 -3.12 -8.10
N ASN A 313 -3.14 -2.09 -8.95
CA ASN A 313 -3.58 -0.71 -8.74
C ASN A 313 -3.00 -0.01 -7.49
N ILE A 314 -1.83 -0.45 -7.04
CA ILE A 314 -1.15 0.13 -5.88
C ILE A 314 -0.17 1.20 -6.38
N ALA A 315 -0.33 2.44 -5.91
CA ALA A 315 0.63 3.49 -6.18
C ALA A 315 1.96 3.18 -5.48
N ALA A 316 2.97 2.77 -6.25
CA ALA A 316 4.30 2.40 -5.75
C ALA A 316 5.36 3.42 -6.21
N PRO A 317 5.43 4.61 -5.59
CA PRO A 317 6.47 5.59 -5.91
C PRO A 317 7.85 5.03 -5.56
N ASP A 318 8.88 5.49 -6.28
CA ASP A 318 10.27 5.00 -6.19
C ASP A 318 10.88 5.03 -4.79
N GLN A 319 10.33 5.85 -3.90
CA GLN A 319 10.74 6.00 -2.51
C GLN A 319 10.22 4.85 -1.61
N LYS A 320 9.20 4.10 -2.05
CA LYS A 320 8.55 3.04 -1.25
C LYS A 320 9.15 1.65 -1.48
N ILE A 321 9.75 1.45 -2.65
CA ILE A 321 10.46 0.22 -3.02
C ILE A 321 11.93 0.55 -3.23
N ALA A 322 12.80 0.03 -2.37
CA ALA A 322 14.23 0.31 -2.43
C ALA A 322 15.06 -0.94 -2.14
N THR A 323 16.33 -0.93 -2.53
CA THR A 323 17.30 -1.85 -1.95
C THR A 323 17.73 -1.30 -0.59
N TRP A 324 18.07 -2.17 0.37
CA TRP A 324 18.55 -1.72 1.66
C TRP A 324 19.82 -0.85 1.52
N SER A 325 20.72 -1.23 0.61
CA SER A 325 21.96 -0.50 0.31
C SER A 325 21.71 0.93 -0.17
N SER A 326 20.77 1.15 -1.08
CA SER A 326 20.45 2.52 -1.53
C SER A 326 19.73 3.31 -0.44
N PHE A 327 18.83 2.65 0.30
CA PHE A 327 18.03 3.29 1.33
C PHE A 327 18.88 3.76 2.51
N ARG A 328 19.79 2.92 3.01
CA ARG A 328 20.71 3.29 4.11
C ARG A 328 21.60 4.47 3.74
N GLN A 329 22.06 4.54 2.48
CA GLN A 329 22.92 5.63 2.02
C GLN A 329 22.13 6.95 1.95
N GLY A 330 20.89 6.88 1.46
CA GLY A 330 19.97 8.02 1.48
C GLY A 330 19.67 8.53 2.90
N LEU A 331 19.46 7.62 3.86
CA LEU A 331 19.27 7.99 5.26
C LEU A 331 20.54 8.63 5.85
N ALA A 332 21.70 7.99 5.70
CA ALA A 332 22.96 8.45 6.26
C ALA A 332 23.39 9.82 5.70
N ARG A 333 23.12 10.08 4.42
CA ARG A 333 23.45 11.36 3.77
C ARG A 333 22.41 12.44 4.05
N ASN A 334 21.13 12.16 3.80
CA ASN A 334 20.10 13.21 3.75
C ASN A 334 19.40 13.43 5.09
N ARG A 335 19.26 12.39 5.93
CA ARG A 335 18.53 12.48 7.21
C ARG A 335 19.47 12.63 8.39
N PHE A 336 20.44 11.73 8.52
CA PHE A 336 21.38 11.75 9.63
C PHE A 336 22.58 12.67 9.39
N ARG A 337 22.83 13.09 8.14
CA ARG A 337 23.96 13.94 7.75
C ARG A 337 25.31 13.44 8.25
N ILE A 338 25.49 12.12 8.31
CA ILE A 338 26.75 11.47 8.71
C ILE A 338 27.71 11.47 7.52
N LEU A 339 27.18 11.26 6.32
CA LEU A 339 27.97 11.21 5.09
C LEU A 339 28.07 12.57 4.42
N LYS A 340 29.21 12.81 3.76
CA LYS A 340 29.47 14.02 2.97
C LYS A 340 28.44 14.16 1.84
N ALA A 341 27.92 15.36 1.69
CA ALA A 341 26.97 15.76 0.66
C ALA A 341 27.47 17.05 -0.01
N SER A 342 27.03 17.30 -1.24
CA SER A 342 27.43 18.44 -2.06
C SER A 342 27.03 19.81 -1.49
N ASP A 343 26.08 19.84 -0.56
CA ASP A 343 25.43 21.03 0.01
C ASP A 343 25.73 21.25 1.51
N GLY A 344 26.80 20.62 2.04
CA GLY A 344 27.18 20.72 3.45
C GLY A 344 26.73 19.53 4.29
N GLY A 345 27.20 18.33 3.90
CA GLY A 345 26.94 17.08 4.63
C GLY A 345 27.92 16.80 5.77
N GLY A 346 27.93 15.54 6.23
CA GLY A 346 28.80 15.08 7.32
C GLY A 346 30.26 14.89 6.92
N PRO A 347 31.15 14.64 7.90
CA PRO A 347 32.59 14.57 7.66
C PRO A 347 33.03 13.25 7.00
N PHE A 348 32.17 12.22 6.97
CA PHE A 348 32.57 10.88 6.58
C PHE A 348 32.25 10.55 5.11
N ILE A 349 33.13 9.81 4.45
CA ILE A 349 32.92 9.23 3.12
C ILE A 349 32.83 7.71 3.28
N MET A 350 31.77 7.11 2.75
CA MET A 350 31.59 5.66 2.79
C MET A 350 32.34 5.00 1.63
N LYS A 351 33.30 4.11 1.91
CA LYS A 351 33.93 3.29 0.89
C LYS A 351 33.14 2.00 0.69
N GLU A 352 32.81 1.69 -0.56
CA GLU A 352 32.09 0.45 -0.88
C GLU A 352 33.03 -0.76 -0.75
N GLY A 353 32.60 -1.79 0.00
CA GLY A 353 33.33 -3.05 0.16
C GLY A 353 34.00 -3.26 1.52
N GLU A 354 34.08 -2.24 2.37
CA GLU A 354 34.58 -2.39 3.74
C GLU A 354 33.48 -2.76 4.75
N SER A 355 33.85 -3.57 5.75
CA SER A 355 32.96 -3.91 6.86
C SER A 355 33.14 -2.90 7.99
N TYR A 356 32.17 -1.99 8.12
CA TYR A 356 32.12 -1.01 9.21
C TYR A 356 31.45 -1.55 10.49
N VAL A 357 31.03 -2.81 10.48
CA VAL A 357 30.27 -3.42 11.58
C VAL A 357 31.09 -4.55 12.19
N LEU A 358 31.21 -4.55 13.52
CA LEU A 358 31.86 -5.63 14.27
C LEU A 358 31.03 -6.93 14.14
N PRO A 359 31.67 -8.11 14.07
CA PRO A 359 30.94 -9.38 13.94
C PRO A 359 29.91 -9.64 15.06
N ASP A 360 30.20 -9.21 16.29
CA ASP A 360 29.29 -9.39 17.43
C ASP A 360 28.00 -8.56 17.30
N VAL A 361 28.08 -7.40 16.63
CA VAL A 361 26.91 -6.56 16.33
C VAL A 361 25.97 -7.28 15.37
N LEU A 362 26.51 -8.02 14.38
CA LEU A 362 25.70 -8.79 13.45
C LEU A 362 24.99 -9.98 14.11
N ASN A 363 25.61 -10.59 15.11
CA ASN A 363 25.03 -11.72 15.86
C ASN A 363 23.98 -11.28 16.88
N ARG A 364 24.06 -10.04 17.38
CA ARG A 364 23.23 -9.52 18.48
C ARG A 364 22.50 -8.22 18.11
N GLN A 365 22.04 -8.11 16.86
CA GLN A 365 21.43 -6.87 16.33
C GLN A 365 20.29 -6.33 17.21
N THR A 366 19.39 -7.21 17.67
CA THR A 366 18.26 -6.81 18.53
C THR A 366 18.73 -6.23 19.86
N ALA A 367 19.71 -6.87 20.50
CA ALA A 367 20.24 -6.38 21.78
C ALA A 367 20.94 -5.02 21.63
N TRP A 368 21.71 -4.82 20.56
CA TRP A 368 22.33 -3.52 20.27
C TRP A 368 21.29 -2.43 20.00
N TYR A 369 20.21 -2.76 19.30
CA TYR A 369 19.11 -1.83 19.07
C TYR A 369 18.39 -1.47 20.38
N GLU A 370 18.05 -2.45 21.20
CA GLU A 370 17.38 -2.24 22.49
C GLU A 370 18.25 -1.43 23.46
N ASP A 371 19.55 -1.71 23.50
CA ASP A 371 20.53 -0.96 24.30
C ASP A 371 20.64 0.48 23.81
N PHE A 372 20.78 0.71 22.50
CA PHE A 372 20.80 2.05 21.91
C PHE A 372 19.51 2.82 22.17
N VAL A 373 18.33 2.19 22.02
CA VAL A 373 17.04 2.83 22.30
C VAL A 373 16.92 3.19 23.78
N SER A 374 17.39 2.32 24.67
CA SER A 374 17.37 2.57 26.11
C SER A 374 18.30 3.73 26.48
N TRP A 375 19.52 3.74 25.93
CA TRP A 375 20.47 4.84 26.08
C TRP A 375 19.92 6.15 25.54
N GLN A 376 19.43 6.17 24.30
CA GLN A 376 18.87 7.36 23.66
C GLN A 376 17.67 7.91 24.45
N ALA A 377 16.77 7.04 24.90
CA ALA A 377 15.64 7.46 25.72
C ALA A 377 16.12 8.07 27.04
N GLY A 378 17.09 7.44 27.71
CA GLY A 378 17.69 7.98 28.94
C GLY A 378 18.29 9.37 28.74
N ASP A 379 19.16 9.52 27.75
CA ASP A 379 19.82 10.77 27.36
C ASP A 379 18.80 11.87 27.04
N TYR A 380 17.79 11.56 26.22
CA TYR A 380 16.72 12.49 25.87
C TYR A 380 15.91 12.98 27.08
N TRP A 381 15.52 12.07 27.98
CA TRP A 381 14.76 12.43 29.17
C TRP A 381 15.60 13.16 30.21
N GLU A 382 16.88 12.84 30.32
CA GLU A 382 17.83 13.55 31.18
C GLU A 382 18.04 14.99 30.70
N ASP A 383 18.26 15.19 29.40
CA ASP A 383 18.40 16.51 28.79
C ASP A 383 17.13 17.36 28.98
N LEU A 384 15.94 16.79 28.76
CA LEU A 384 14.67 17.46 29.01
C LEU A 384 14.48 17.81 30.49
N GLY A 385 14.86 16.89 31.38
CA GLY A 385 14.83 17.12 32.82
C GLY A 385 15.76 18.26 33.24
N GLY A 386 16.98 18.30 32.69
CA GLY A 386 17.94 19.37 32.89
C GLY A 386 17.43 20.73 32.40
N ALA A 387 16.80 20.77 31.23
CA ALA A 387 16.18 21.99 30.70
C ALA A 387 15.00 22.47 31.57
N ALA A 388 14.15 21.54 32.04
CA ALA A 388 13.05 21.86 32.95
C ALA A 388 13.55 22.40 34.29
N ASP A 389 14.63 21.83 34.85
CA ASP A 389 15.29 22.28 36.06
C ASP A 389 15.87 23.71 35.92
N LEU A 390 16.44 24.04 34.74
CA LEU A 390 16.93 25.39 34.45
C LEU A 390 15.79 26.41 34.40
N LEU A 391 14.65 26.03 33.81
CA LEU A 391 13.46 26.87 33.78
C LEU A 391 12.86 27.09 35.17
N GLU A 392 12.82 26.03 36.00
CA GLU A 392 12.32 26.11 37.38
C GLU A 392 13.16 27.04 38.25
N LYS A 393 14.49 27.03 38.08
CA LYS A 393 15.44 27.87 38.83
C LYS A 393 15.51 29.31 38.31
N ASN A 394 14.82 29.64 37.23
CA ASN A 394 14.83 30.98 36.68
C ASN A 394 14.04 31.97 37.58
N GLY A 395 14.48 33.23 37.64
CA GLY A 395 13.85 34.27 38.46
C GLY A 395 12.49 34.75 37.94
N ASN A 396 12.07 34.32 36.75
CA ASN A 396 10.75 34.62 36.19
C ASN A 396 9.71 33.60 36.70
N SER A 397 8.67 34.08 37.36
CA SER A 397 7.59 33.25 37.92
C SER A 397 6.83 32.42 36.89
N GLU A 398 6.67 32.93 35.67
CA GLU A 398 5.95 32.23 34.59
C GLU A 398 6.79 31.08 34.04
N ALA A 399 8.09 31.33 33.83
CA ALA A 399 9.06 30.31 33.45
C ALA A 399 9.21 29.22 34.54
N ALA A 400 9.20 29.61 35.82
CA ALA A 400 9.32 28.68 36.92
C ALA A 400 8.08 27.79 37.12
N LEU A 401 6.89 28.27 36.73
CA LEU A 401 5.66 27.48 36.74
C LEU A 401 5.65 26.47 35.58
N LEU A 402 6.06 26.90 34.39
CA LEU A 402 6.20 26.05 33.21
C LEU A 402 7.26 24.95 33.43
N GLY A 403 8.41 25.32 34.01
CA GLY A 403 9.48 24.38 34.34
C GLY A 403 9.03 23.27 35.28
N ARG A 404 8.23 23.60 36.32
CA ARG A 404 7.65 22.59 37.23
C ARG A 404 6.70 21.61 36.51
N ARG A 405 5.81 22.13 35.67
CA ARG A 405 4.87 21.30 34.89
C ARG A 405 5.61 20.37 33.90
N LEU A 406 6.66 20.86 33.25
CA LEU A 406 7.50 20.06 32.37
C LEU A 406 8.28 18.99 33.13
N ARG A 407 8.78 19.32 34.32
CA ARG A 407 9.50 18.38 35.19
C ARG A 407 8.61 17.24 35.67
N GLU A 408 7.36 17.53 36.04
CA GLU A 408 6.37 16.51 36.41
C GLU A 408 6.07 15.58 35.22
N ALA A 409 5.86 16.13 34.02
CA ALA A 409 5.63 15.34 32.81
C ALA A 409 6.84 14.45 32.44
N VAL A 410 8.07 14.97 32.57
CA VAL A 410 9.31 14.21 32.34
C VAL A 410 9.52 13.14 33.41
N ALA A 411 9.15 13.39 34.66
CA ALA A 411 9.27 12.41 35.75
C ALA A 411 8.28 11.24 35.62
N GLU A 412 7.08 11.48 35.06
CA GLU A 412 6.09 10.44 34.79
C GLU A 412 6.37 9.66 33.50
N ALA A 413 7.12 10.24 32.55
CA ALA A 413 7.42 9.65 31.25
C ALA A 413 7.99 8.21 31.26
N PRO A 414 8.89 7.80 32.18
CA PRO A 414 9.42 6.43 32.23
C PRO A 414 8.36 5.39 32.63
N THR A 415 7.27 5.81 33.27
CA THR A 415 6.19 4.93 33.75
C THR A 415 5.07 4.75 32.72
N ILE A 416 5.09 5.56 31.66
CA ILE A 416 4.08 5.64 30.62
C ILE A 416 4.72 5.25 29.28
N SER A 417 3.93 4.81 28.28
CA SER A 417 4.49 4.54 26.95
C SER A 417 5.04 5.83 26.31
N LEU A 418 6.21 5.72 25.65
CA LEU A 418 6.89 6.85 25.01
C LEU A 418 5.99 7.71 24.09
N PRO A 419 5.06 7.16 23.28
CA PRO A 419 4.15 7.98 22.48
C PRO A 419 3.22 8.86 23.32
N ARG A 420 2.81 8.39 24.50
CA ARG A 420 1.91 9.13 25.38
C ARG A 420 2.66 10.21 26.16
N ALA A 421 3.88 9.93 26.60
CA ALA A 421 4.76 10.95 27.19
C ALA A 421 5.06 12.09 26.19
N LEU A 422 5.28 11.75 24.91
CA LEU A 422 5.47 12.75 23.85
C LEU A 422 4.21 13.60 23.61
N LEU A 423 3.02 13.00 23.64
CA LEU A 423 1.76 13.75 23.49
C LEU A 423 1.55 14.75 24.64
N GLU A 424 1.91 14.37 25.86
CA GLU A 424 1.86 15.27 27.02
C GLU A 424 2.85 16.43 26.87
N LEU A 425 4.07 16.20 26.37
CA LEU A 425 5.01 17.27 26.05
C LEU A 425 4.50 18.20 24.94
N VAL A 426 3.92 17.65 23.87
CA VAL A 426 3.32 18.43 22.77
C VAL A 426 2.19 19.32 23.30
N SER A 427 1.43 18.87 24.29
CA SER A 427 0.38 19.71 24.90
C SER A 427 0.92 20.95 25.63
N VAL A 428 2.20 20.96 26.01
CA VAL A 428 2.87 22.09 26.69
C VAL A 428 3.67 22.94 25.69
N SER A 429 3.84 22.50 24.43
CA SER A 429 4.67 23.22 23.45
C SER A 429 4.13 24.60 23.11
N SER A 430 2.81 24.77 23.04
CA SER A 430 2.18 26.09 22.79
C SER A 430 2.49 27.10 23.89
N ASP A 431 2.53 26.63 25.14
CA ASP A 431 2.81 27.47 26.31
C ASP A 431 4.30 27.90 26.31
N VAL A 432 5.20 26.99 25.91
CA VAL A 432 6.64 27.27 25.72
C VAL A 432 6.85 28.30 24.60
N GLU A 433 6.19 28.13 23.45
CA GLU A 433 6.27 29.08 22.32
C GLU A 433 5.74 30.47 22.71
N GLY A 434 4.64 30.52 23.47
CA GLY A 434 4.09 31.76 24.01
C GLY A 434 5.10 32.50 24.89
N LEU A 435 5.69 31.81 25.87
CA LEU A 435 6.70 32.38 26.76
C LEU A 435 7.96 32.83 26.01
N LEU A 436 8.41 32.06 25.03
CA LEU A 436 9.58 32.42 24.24
C LEU A 436 9.34 33.66 23.37
N SER A 437 8.11 33.82 22.86
CA SER A 437 7.71 35.01 22.11
C SER A 437 7.69 36.27 22.99
N SER A 438 7.16 36.17 24.22
CA SER A 438 7.11 37.30 25.16
C SER A 438 8.51 37.71 25.62
N MET A 439 9.37 36.75 25.96
CA MET A 439 10.76 37.01 26.34
C MET A 439 11.58 37.66 25.20
N ARG A 440 11.34 37.26 23.95
CA ARG A 440 11.94 37.92 22.78
C ARG A 440 11.48 39.36 22.66
N GLU A 441 10.18 39.62 22.78
CA GLU A 441 9.63 40.98 22.68
C GLU A 441 10.14 41.90 23.81
N GLU A 442 10.23 41.39 25.03
CA GLU A 442 10.82 42.11 26.15
C GLU A 442 12.30 42.45 25.91
N THR A 443 13.07 41.48 25.43
CA THR A 443 14.51 41.64 25.15
C THR A 443 14.73 42.64 24.01
N ASP A 444 13.99 42.51 22.90
CA ASP A 444 14.05 43.44 21.78
C ASP A 444 13.67 44.86 22.20
N THR A 445 12.63 45.01 23.03
CA THR A 445 12.19 46.32 23.53
C THR A 445 13.25 46.94 24.44
N ALA A 446 13.85 46.16 25.33
CA ALA A 446 14.93 46.61 26.21
C ALA A 446 16.19 47.02 25.42
N LEU A 447 16.60 46.20 24.44
CA LEU A 447 17.71 46.47 23.54
C LEU A 447 17.46 47.74 22.72
N ARG A 448 16.29 47.84 22.06
CA ARG A 448 15.91 49.05 21.30
C ARG A 448 15.91 50.29 22.17
N ARG A 449 15.39 50.22 23.40
CA ARG A 449 15.40 51.35 24.34
C ARG A 449 16.80 51.80 24.71
N ARG A 450 17.69 50.85 25.04
CA ARG A 450 19.11 51.12 25.37
C ARG A 450 19.87 51.68 24.17
N LEU A 451 19.67 51.08 22.99
CA LEU A 451 20.30 51.49 21.74
C LEU A 451 19.83 52.89 21.32
N ASN A 452 18.53 53.18 21.40
CA ASN A 452 17.99 54.52 21.17
C ASN A 452 18.56 55.56 22.16
N THR A 453 18.80 55.17 23.43
CA THR A 453 19.38 56.07 24.42
C THR A 453 20.85 56.40 24.09
N GLN A 454 21.63 55.40 23.70
CA GLN A 454 23.04 55.57 23.30
C GLN A 454 23.19 56.36 22.00
N VAL A 455 22.37 56.08 20.98
CA VAL A 455 22.36 56.81 19.70
C VAL A 455 21.93 58.27 19.88
N ASN A 456 21.02 58.56 20.82
CA ASN A 456 20.64 59.93 21.14
C ASN A 456 21.72 60.71 21.91
N GLN A 457 22.60 60.02 22.65
CA GLN A 457 23.74 60.62 23.36
C GLN A 457 24.96 60.81 22.45
N ASP A 458 25.22 59.87 21.53
CA ASP A 458 26.27 59.95 20.53
C ASP A 458 25.78 59.45 19.17
N ARG A 459 25.66 60.37 18.21
CA ARG A 459 25.22 60.04 16.84
C ARG A 459 26.25 59.24 16.05
N LYS A 460 27.51 59.19 16.48
CA LYS A 460 28.58 58.40 15.85
C LYS A 460 28.73 56.99 16.45
N PHE A 461 27.95 56.66 17.47
CA PHE A 461 27.99 55.36 18.14
C PHE A 461 27.79 54.17 17.18
N LEU A 462 26.84 54.28 16.24
CA LEU A 462 26.57 53.21 15.27
C LEU A 462 27.72 52.98 14.28
N GLU A 463 28.43 54.05 13.90
CA GLU A 463 29.62 53.95 13.05
C GLU A 463 30.78 53.29 13.79
N GLY A 464 30.95 53.61 15.08
CA GLY A 464 31.96 52.97 15.94
C GLY A 464 31.66 51.50 16.24
N LEU A 465 30.38 51.14 16.42
CA LEU A 465 29.95 49.76 16.62
C LEU A 465 30.13 48.91 15.35
N ALA A 466 29.82 49.46 14.18
CA ALA A 466 30.06 48.79 12.89
C ALA A 466 31.55 48.51 12.68
N ALA A 467 32.42 49.51 12.92
CA ALA A 467 33.87 49.34 12.82
C ALA A 467 34.41 48.30 13.83
N PHE A 468 33.81 48.19 15.01
CA PHE A 468 34.17 47.18 16.02
C PHE A 468 33.76 45.76 15.61
N ILE A 469 32.56 45.59 15.04
CA ILE A 469 32.09 44.30 14.52
C ILE A 469 32.95 43.85 13.32
N ASP A 470 33.29 44.78 12.43
CA ASP A 470 34.20 44.48 11.31
C ASP A 470 35.59 44.09 11.80
N GLY A 471 36.07 44.65 12.91
CA GLY A 471 37.32 44.26 13.56
C GLY A 471 37.30 42.87 14.23
N LEU A 472 36.12 42.36 14.59
CA LEU A 472 35.95 41.00 15.13
C LEU A 472 35.88 39.92 14.04
N ASN A 473 35.54 40.30 12.81
CA ASN A 473 35.49 39.39 11.64
C ASN A 473 36.86 39.23 10.95
N THR A 474 37.96 39.52 11.63
CA THR A 474 39.29 39.19 11.10
C THR A 474 39.39 37.66 11.03
N PRO A 475 39.61 37.05 9.85
CA PRO A 475 39.71 35.60 9.75
C PRO A 475 41.04 35.14 10.36
N ASP A 476 41.01 34.68 11.60
CA ASP A 476 41.98 33.70 12.08
C ASP A 476 41.56 32.35 11.49
N ASP A 477 42.10 32.04 10.31
CA ASP A 477 42.09 30.68 9.75
C ASP A 477 43.26 30.51 8.76
N ASP A 478 44.48 30.65 9.28
CA ASP A 478 45.67 30.05 8.69
C ASP A 478 45.90 28.70 9.41
N ASN A 479 45.28 27.64 8.88
CA ASN A 479 45.82 26.28 8.74
C ASN A 479 44.69 25.29 8.45
N ASP A 480 44.63 24.78 7.20
CA ASP A 480 45.05 23.40 6.94
C ASP A 480 44.99 23.11 5.43
N GLU A 481 46.20 22.89 4.90
CA GLU A 481 46.57 21.93 3.84
C GLU A 481 45.68 21.85 2.58
N GLN A 482 46.13 22.58 1.56
CA GLN A 482 45.96 22.19 0.16
C GLN A 482 46.66 20.85 -0.08
N ASP A 483 45.89 19.76 -0.11
CA ASP A 483 46.25 18.61 -0.93
C ASP A 483 45.44 18.70 -2.23
N GLY A 484 46.17 19.00 -3.31
CA GLY A 484 45.66 18.99 -4.66
C GLY A 484 45.49 17.56 -5.17
N ASP A 485 44.41 17.33 -5.90
CA ASP A 485 44.33 16.24 -6.84
C ASP A 485 43.94 16.82 -8.21
N GLU A 486 44.86 16.65 -9.15
CA GLU A 486 44.69 16.91 -10.58
C GLU A 486 43.73 15.87 -11.16
N ASP A 487 42.58 16.33 -11.68
CA ASP A 487 41.69 15.49 -12.48
C ASP A 487 42.33 15.23 -13.86
N GLU A 488 42.91 14.04 -14.06
CA GLU A 488 43.16 13.51 -15.41
C GLU A 488 41.85 12.93 -15.99
N ASP A 489 41.20 13.73 -16.84
CA ASP A 489 40.16 13.30 -17.76
C ASP A 489 40.72 12.32 -18.81
N VAL A 490 40.49 11.01 -18.63
CA VAL A 490 40.64 10.04 -19.73
C VAL A 490 39.30 9.88 -20.45
N GLN A 491 39.03 10.79 -21.39
CA GLN A 491 38.05 10.55 -22.45
C GLN A 491 38.56 9.46 -23.39
N THR A 492 37.97 8.27 -23.33
CA THR A 492 38.21 7.24 -24.34
C THR A 492 37.29 7.51 -25.54
N GLN A 493 37.77 8.28 -26.53
CA GLN A 493 37.19 8.29 -27.87
C GLN A 493 37.65 7.03 -28.63
N ALA A 494 36.69 6.25 -29.11
CA ALA A 494 36.94 5.15 -30.04
C ALA A 494 37.29 5.71 -31.44
N PRO A 495 38.28 5.15 -32.17
CA PRO A 495 38.44 5.42 -33.58
C PRO A 495 37.72 4.36 -34.43
N ARG A 496 37.28 4.83 -35.61
CA ARG A 496 36.66 4.15 -36.76
C ARG A 496 36.86 2.64 -36.92
#